data_AF-A0A1Z5J9M2-F1
#
_entry.id   AF-A0A1Z5J9M2-F1
#
_cell.length_a   1.000
_cell.length_b   1.000
_cell.length_c   1.000
_cell.angle_alpha   90.00
_cell.angle_beta   90.00
_cell.angle_gamma   90.00
#
_symmetry.space_group_name_H-M   'P 1'
#
loop_
_entity.id
_entity.type
_entity.pdbx_description
1 polymer ?
#
loop_
_entity_poly.entity_id
_entity_poly.type
_entity_poly.pdbx_seq_one_letter_code
_entity_poly.pdbx_strand_id
1 'polypeptide(L)'
;MAYEIPESFKPVLDTELTPELHETFTSLFWEGYNLFSGHEARLLGLEATASSFYERLKDALGKDPILARVVNTKKKMWSLLDVSCEMIDQHDRHNTSTKLLIEANPPALLWKRRYRSGPGKRAPIHLIGNYPETCDLLLWIAERYVWVFEHKVCRKNPSHLNMMRCYAEGHCSTETVWKFYELYPHGLQEKDRSPCRIRGGYPLSISIAGPELPDPDLFIWMAEQYPDVVYLKIDRGYTILHEICLRLGEREEKNFEFMGKDRTETSSQRALTLAKICRILITAHPDLTREQVKDRGYLPIHMLAHRCNRPLVQEIVVLLLRAYPDCVSVKAGESRPALCTVPFIQNLHPLILNETEIDEEILMLSLIADNLPGAAVLSAPQMMSIEAPTGSAVTHSLFGTVAEIFCSWAGS
;
A
#
# COMPACT_ATOMS: atom_id res chain seq x y z
N MET A 1 -2.16 11.62 -21.53
CA MET A 1 -1.37 12.37 -22.53
C MET A 1 0.07 12.40 -22.03
N ALA A 2 1.07 12.17 -22.87
CA ALA A 2 2.47 12.30 -22.42
C ALA A 2 2.81 13.80 -22.38
N TYR A 3 3.15 14.33 -21.22
CA TYR A 3 3.65 15.70 -21.12
C TYR A 3 4.98 15.80 -21.89
N GLU A 4 4.99 16.56 -22.99
CA GLU A 4 6.20 16.83 -23.75
C GLU A 4 6.97 17.96 -23.07
N ILE A 5 8.24 17.71 -22.76
CA ILE A 5 9.12 18.71 -22.16
C ILE A 5 9.39 19.78 -23.23
N PRO A 6 9.03 21.05 -23.00
CA PRO A 6 9.29 22.10 -23.99
C PRO A 6 10.79 22.22 -24.28
N GLU A 7 11.16 22.60 -25.50
CA GLU A 7 12.57 22.68 -25.91
C GLU A 7 13.41 23.61 -25.01
N SER A 8 12.78 24.65 -24.48
CA SER A 8 13.36 25.59 -23.51
C SER A 8 13.77 24.96 -22.18
N PHE A 9 13.45 23.68 -21.93
CA PHE A 9 13.86 22.92 -20.75
C PHE A 9 14.79 21.75 -21.09
N LYS A 10 15.34 21.69 -22.31
CA LYS A 10 16.41 20.76 -22.64
C LYS A 10 17.69 21.12 -21.85
N PRO A 11 18.48 20.12 -21.43
CA PRO A 11 19.79 20.36 -20.81
C PRO A 11 20.70 21.18 -21.72
N VAL A 12 21.44 22.11 -21.13
CA VAL A 12 22.49 22.90 -21.79
C VAL A 12 23.84 22.30 -21.38
N LEU A 13 24.73 22.07 -22.33
CA LEU A 13 26.06 21.55 -21.98
C LEU A 13 26.90 22.67 -21.37
N ASP A 14 27.72 22.35 -20.36
CA ASP A 14 28.67 23.32 -19.79
C ASP A 14 29.57 23.95 -20.85
N THR A 15 29.94 23.20 -21.89
CA THR A 15 30.72 23.68 -23.04
C THR A 15 30.01 24.70 -23.95
N GLU A 16 28.68 24.86 -23.82
CA GLU A 16 27.88 25.82 -24.60
C GLU A 16 27.72 27.16 -23.89
N LEU A 17 28.19 27.29 -22.65
CA LEU A 17 28.11 28.51 -21.87
C LEU A 17 29.17 29.53 -22.29
N THR A 18 28.90 30.82 -22.01
CA THR A 18 29.95 31.84 -22.03
C THR A 18 31.01 31.54 -20.96
N PRO A 19 32.25 32.04 -21.11
CA PRO A 19 33.31 31.79 -20.13
C PRO A 19 32.93 32.16 -18.69
N GLU A 20 32.25 33.29 -18.51
CA GLU A 20 31.77 33.78 -17.22
C GLU A 20 30.74 32.84 -16.59
N LEU A 21 29.72 32.43 -17.35
CA LEU A 21 28.70 31.48 -16.88
C LEU A 21 29.29 30.10 -16.59
N HIS A 22 30.22 29.64 -17.42
CA HIS A 22 30.92 28.38 -17.23
C HIS A 22 31.74 28.38 -15.93
N GLU A 23 32.44 29.49 -15.62
CA GLU A 23 33.17 29.66 -14.37
C GLU A 23 32.23 29.64 -13.16
N THR A 24 31.14 30.41 -13.21
CA THR A 24 30.13 30.43 -12.13
C THR A 24 29.50 29.06 -11.92
N PHE A 25 29.07 28.38 -13.00
CA PHE A 25 28.54 27.01 -12.92
C PHE A 25 29.54 26.04 -12.31
N THR A 26 30.79 26.07 -12.79
CA THR A 26 31.86 25.17 -12.32
C THR A 26 32.15 25.40 -10.84
N SER A 27 32.22 26.67 -10.40
CA SER A 27 32.41 27.04 -9.00
C SER A 27 31.30 26.45 -8.12
N LEU A 28 30.03 26.73 -8.44
CA LEU A 28 28.88 26.21 -7.69
C LEU A 28 28.82 24.69 -7.69
N PHE A 29 29.07 24.06 -8.84
CA PHE A 29 29.03 22.61 -8.99
C PHE A 29 30.04 21.93 -8.07
N TRP A 30 31.29 22.40 -8.08
CA TRP A 30 32.33 21.79 -7.24
C TRP A 30 32.18 22.14 -5.77
N GLU A 31 31.69 23.34 -5.44
CA GLU A 31 31.35 23.70 -4.06
C GLU A 31 30.32 22.73 -3.48
N GLY A 32 29.17 22.54 -4.15
CA GLY A 32 28.17 21.56 -3.74
C GLY A 32 28.69 20.12 -3.74
N TYR A 33 29.46 19.73 -4.76
CA TYR A 33 30.02 18.38 -4.84
C TYR A 33 31.03 18.10 -3.71
N ASN A 34 31.81 19.09 -3.30
CA ASN A 34 32.76 18.96 -2.20
C ASN A 34 32.06 18.88 -0.85
N LEU A 35 30.93 19.57 -0.66
CA LEU A 35 30.08 19.41 0.51
C LEU A 35 29.56 17.97 0.65
N PHE A 36 29.22 17.33 -0.47
CA PHE A 36 28.80 15.93 -0.50
C PHE A 36 29.95 14.92 -0.30
N SER A 37 31.09 15.14 -0.96
CA SER A 37 32.19 14.15 -1.00
C SER A 37 33.14 14.21 0.19
N GLY A 38 33.07 15.25 1.02
CA GLY A 38 33.89 15.43 2.21
C GLY A 38 33.49 14.49 3.35
N HIS A 39 33.89 13.22 3.32
CA HIS A 39 33.74 12.29 4.46
C HIS A 39 34.49 12.72 5.74
N GLU A 40 35.35 13.74 5.69
CA GLU A 40 36.25 14.11 6.80
C GLU A 40 35.97 15.48 7.44
N ALA A 41 35.04 16.29 6.92
CA ALA A 41 34.75 17.60 7.49
C ALA A 41 33.84 17.46 8.73
N ARG A 42 34.48 17.49 9.90
CA ARG A 42 33.87 17.58 11.25
C ARG A 42 32.55 18.38 11.26
N LEU A 43 31.58 17.86 12.02
CA LEU A 43 30.23 18.37 12.29
C LEU A 43 30.07 19.88 12.62
N LEU A 44 31.16 20.63 12.87
CA LEU A 44 31.10 22.03 13.27
C LEU A 44 31.21 22.94 12.04
N GLY A 45 30.11 23.62 11.70
CA GLY A 45 30.06 24.66 10.67
C GLY A 45 29.35 24.28 9.36
N LEU A 46 28.90 23.02 9.22
CA LEU A 46 28.23 22.53 8.00
C LEU A 46 26.94 23.28 7.68
N GLU A 47 26.12 23.61 8.69
CA GLU A 47 24.89 24.39 8.49
C GLU A 47 25.19 25.80 7.96
N ALA A 48 26.24 26.44 8.45
CA ALA A 48 26.68 27.73 7.97
C ALA A 48 27.20 27.65 6.53
N THR A 49 27.95 26.59 6.19
CA THR A 49 28.43 26.37 4.83
C THR A 49 27.28 26.05 3.86
N ALA A 50 26.31 25.21 4.26
CA ALA A 50 25.12 24.91 3.47
C ALA A 50 24.28 26.18 3.25
N SER A 51 24.11 27.02 4.27
CA SER A 51 23.43 28.31 4.16
C SER A 51 24.15 29.28 3.22
N SER A 52 25.48 29.37 3.32
CA SER A 52 26.29 30.20 2.42
C SER A 52 26.21 29.70 0.97
N PHE A 53 26.23 28.38 0.76
CA PHE A 53 26.07 27.79 -0.56
C PHE A 53 24.69 28.12 -1.14
N TYR A 54 23.62 27.98 -0.34
CA TYR A 54 22.26 28.33 -0.75
C TYR A 54 22.14 29.80 -1.20
N GLU A 55 22.65 30.75 -0.43
CA GLU A 55 22.58 32.17 -0.80
C GLU A 55 23.37 32.47 -2.08
N ARG A 56 24.55 31.86 -2.27
CA ARG A 56 25.31 31.98 -3.52
C ARG A 56 24.58 31.38 -4.71
N LEU A 57 23.98 30.21 -4.52
CA LEU A 57 23.17 29.54 -5.54
C LEU A 57 21.96 30.39 -5.93
N LYS A 58 21.28 30.98 -4.95
CA LYS A 58 20.14 31.88 -5.13
C LYS A 58 20.52 33.16 -5.88
N ASP A 59 21.61 33.82 -5.51
CA ASP A 59 22.11 35.01 -6.21
C ASP A 59 22.48 34.69 -7.67
N ALA A 60 23.20 33.59 -7.89
CA ALA A 60 23.61 33.18 -9.23
C ALA A 60 22.41 32.81 -10.12
N LEU A 61 21.43 32.07 -9.59
CA LEU A 61 20.21 31.72 -10.34
C LEU A 61 19.31 32.94 -10.59
N GLY A 62 19.29 33.91 -9.67
CA GLY A 62 18.56 35.16 -9.85
C GLY A 62 19.14 36.03 -10.98
N LYS A 63 20.46 36.00 -11.16
CA LYS A 63 21.15 36.68 -12.28
C LYS A 63 21.03 35.90 -13.58
N ASP A 64 21.30 34.60 -13.53
CA ASP A 64 21.43 33.74 -14.71
C ASP A 64 20.64 32.43 -14.56
N PRO A 65 19.31 32.44 -14.81
CA PRO A 65 18.46 31.26 -14.64
C PRO A 65 18.88 30.04 -15.50
N ILE A 66 19.63 30.28 -16.58
CA ILE A 66 20.17 29.21 -17.43
C ILE A 66 21.04 28.22 -16.64
N LEU A 67 21.67 28.64 -15.54
CA LEU A 67 22.52 27.79 -14.70
C LEU A 67 21.77 26.57 -14.13
N ALA A 68 20.46 26.68 -13.85
CA ALA A 68 19.62 25.55 -13.43
C ALA A 68 19.43 24.50 -14.53
N ARG A 69 19.80 24.82 -15.78
CA ARG A 69 19.67 23.94 -16.93
C ARG A 69 20.97 23.26 -17.35
N VAL A 70 22.09 23.59 -16.72
CA VAL A 70 23.41 23.15 -17.17
C VAL A 70 23.73 21.75 -16.67
N VAL A 71 24.35 20.95 -17.54
CA VAL A 71 24.93 19.64 -17.18
C VAL A 71 26.44 19.61 -17.44
N ASN A 72 27.17 19.05 -16.49
CA ASN A 72 28.62 18.93 -16.53
C ASN A 72 29.04 17.73 -17.41
N THR A 73 29.65 17.99 -18.56
CA THR A 73 30.06 16.96 -19.53
C THR A 73 31.16 16.05 -18.98
N LYS A 74 32.08 16.59 -18.17
CA LYS A 74 33.19 15.84 -17.55
C LYS A 74 32.72 14.88 -16.46
N LYS A 75 31.61 15.19 -15.79
CA LYS A 75 31.06 14.41 -14.67
C LYS A 75 29.80 13.63 -15.03
N LYS A 76 29.79 12.95 -16.19
CA LYS A 76 28.67 12.08 -16.61
C LYS A 76 27.32 12.82 -16.67
N MET A 77 27.32 14.09 -17.09
CA MET A 77 26.11 14.92 -17.26
C MET A 77 25.38 15.22 -15.94
N TRP A 78 26.11 15.47 -14.86
CA TRP A 78 25.48 15.90 -13.60
C TRP A 78 25.08 17.37 -13.70
N SER A 79 23.88 17.69 -13.26
CA SER A 79 23.39 19.06 -13.05
C SER A 79 23.67 19.53 -11.62
N LEU A 80 23.41 20.82 -11.33
CA LEU A 80 23.38 21.31 -9.95
C LEU A 80 22.28 20.61 -9.12
N LEU A 81 21.15 20.25 -9.73
CA LEU A 81 20.10 19.49 -9.07
C LEU A 81 20.55 18.08 -8.69
N ASP A 82 21.34 17.41 -9.54
CA ASP A 82 21.92 16.11 -9.17
C ASP A 82 22.82 16.23 -7.94
N VAL A 83 23.65 17.27 -7.87
CA VAL A 83 24.53 17.54 -6.74
C VAL A 83 23.71 17.80 -5.48
N SER A 84 22.69 18.68 -5.56
CA SER A 84 21.86 19.01 -4.40
C SER A 84 21.04 17.82 -3.90
N CYS A 85 20.53 16.95 -4.80
CA CYS A 85 19.81 15.75 -4.40
C CYS A 85 20.68 14.72 -3.68
N GLU A 86 21.97 14.61 -4.01
CA GLU A 86 22.90 13.71 -3.33
C GLU A 86 23.35 14.31 -1.96
N MET A 87 23.26 15.63 -1.78
CA MET A 87 23.56 16.30 -0.49
C MET A 87 22.47 16.11 0.59
N ILE A 88 21.26 15.68 0.21
CA ILE A 88 20.11 15.66 1.14
C ILE A 88 20.35 14.73 2.33
N ASP A 89 21.08 13.64 2.13
CA ASP A 89 21.39 12.63 3.15
C ASP A 89 22.15 13.18 4.36
N GLN A 90 22.76 14.37 4.27
CA GLN A 90 23.75 14.77 5.28
C GLN A 90 23.55 16.17 5.87
N HIS A 91 23.08 17.18 5.11
CA HIS A 91 23.31 18.58 5.52
C HIS A 91 22.17 19.58 5.28
N ASP A 92 21.27 19.36 4.31
CA ASP A 92 20.17 20.29 3.99
C ASP A 92 18.83 19.77 4.50
N ARG A 93 18.62 19.86 5.83
CA ARG A 93 17.41 19.36 6.49
C ARG A 93 16.10 19.92 5.93
N HIS A 94 16.14 21.08 5.28
CA HIS A 94 14.95 21.74 4.73
C HIS A 94 14.80 21.57 3.22
N ASN A 95 15.78 20.93 2.58
CA ASN A 95 15.87 20.76 1.14
C ASN A 95 15.80 22.10 0.38
N THR A 96 16.30 23.20 0.95
CA THR A 96 16.12 24.55 0.40
C THR A 96 16.81 24.71 -0.96
N SER A 97 18.05 24.21 -1.07
CA SER A 97 18.80 24.29 -2.32
C SER A 97 18.16 23.43 -3.41
N THR A 98 17.68 22.24 -3.03
CA THR A 98 16.99 21.33 -3.94
C THR A 98 15.65 21.91 -4.41
N LYS A 99 14.84 22.49 -3.51
CA LYS A 99 13.58 23.15 -3.87
C LYS A 99 13.82 24.31 -4.83
N LEU A 100 14.78 25.18 -4.54
CA LEU A 100 15.15 26.31 -5.39
C LEU A 100 15.52 25.85 -6.82
N LEU A 101 16.34 24.81 -6.94
CA LEU A 101 16.73 24.26 -8.24
C LEU A 101 15.55 23.61 -8.99
N ILE A 102 14.65 22.94 -8.27
CA ILE A 102 13.42 22.39 -8.86
C ILE A 102 12.53 23.53 -9.36
N GLU A 103 12.31 24.58 -8.58
CA GLU A 103 11.47 25.72 -8.98
C GLU A 103 12.03 26.41 -10.23
N ALA A 104 13.35 26.56 -10.31
CA ALA A 104 14.02 27.16 -11.45
C ALA A 104 13.92 26.31 -12.74
N ASN A 105 13.88 24.97 -12.61
CA ASN A 105 13.82 24.06 -13.76
C ASN A 105 13.20 22.69 -13.40
N PRO A 106 11.87 22.59 -13.24
CA PRO A 106 11.23 21.34 -12.80
C PRO A 106 11.49 20.13 -13.73
N PRO A 107 11.57 20.27 -15.08
CA PRO A 107 11.90 19.15 -15.96
C PRO A 107 13.26 18.49 -15.70
N ALA A 108 14.19 19.15 -14.98
CA ALA A 108 15.45 18.54 -14.58
C ALA A 108 15.27 17.30 -13.69
N LEU A 109 14.16 17.20 -12.95
CA LEU A 109 13.81 16.01 -12.16
C LEU A 109 13.80 14.72 -12.98
N LEU A 110 13.56 14.83 -14.29
CA LEU A 110 13.39 13.72 -15.22
C LEU A 110 14.64 13.42 -16.07
N TRP A 111 15.73 14.18 -15.90
CA TRP A 111 16.95 14.04 -16.69
C TRP A 111 17.69 12.75 -16.36
N LYS A 112 17.68 11.83 -17.33
CA LYS A 112 18.28 10.50 -17.18
C LYS A 112 19.79 10.56 -17.39
N ARG A 113 20.57 10.23 -16.35
CA ARG A 113 22.03 10.06 -16.44
C ARG A 113 22.46 8.60 -16.22
N ARG A 114 23.63 8.24 -16.74
CA ARG A 114 24.25 6.92 -16.48
C ARG A 114 24.82 6.92 -15.07
N TYR A 115 24.33 6.02 -14.21
CA TYR A 115 24.85 5.86 -12.86
C TYR A 115 26.22 5.17 -12.85
N ARG A 116 27.09 5.47 -11.88
CA ARG A 116 28.48 4.97 -11.84
C ARG A 116 28.58 3.47 -11.61
N SER A 117 27.69 2.91 -10.80
CA SER A 117 27.85 1.59 -10.19
C SER A 117 26.66 0.65 -10.37
N GLY A 118 25.67 1.02 -11.19
CA GLY A 118 24.42 0.26 -11.28
C GLY A 118 23.88 0.11 -12.70
N PRO A 119 23.20 -1.00 -13.00
CA PRO A 119 22.47 -1.16 -14.25
C PRO A 119 21.26 -0.21 -14.24
N GLY A 120 21.36 0.91 -14.97
CA GLY A 120 20.21 1.79 -15.18
C GLY A 120 20.57 3.25 -15.35
N LYS A 121 19.67 3.97 -16.02
CA LYS A 121 19.66 5.42 -16.00
C LYS A 121 18.82 5.88 -14.81
N ARG A 122 19.38 6.70 -13.94
CA ARG A 122 18.65 7.37 -12.85
C ARG A 122 18.45 8.84 -13.21
N ALA A 123 17.39 9.42 -12.67
CA ALA A 123 17.08 10.84 -12.75
C ALA A 123 16.95 11.41 -11.32
N PRO A 124 17.13 12.72 -11.11
CA PRO A 124 17.13 13.32 -9.76
C PRO A 124 15.93 12.93 -8.90
N ILE A 125 14.72 12.80 -9.48
CA ILE A 125 13.52 12.36 -8.76
C ILE A 125 13.67 11.00 -8.04
N HIS A 126 14.52 10.11 -8.54
CA HIS A 126 14.78 8.81 -7.91
C HIS A 126 15.86 8.87 -6.84
N LEU A 127 16.65 9.95 -6.80
CA LEU A 127 17.64 10.19 -5.75
C LEU A 127 16.94 10.69 -4.51
N ILE A 128 16.03 11.67 -4.71
CA ILE A 128 15.19 12.26 -3.66
C ILE A 128 14.59 11.14 -2.82
N GLY A 129 13.75 10.26 -3.37
CA GLY A 129 13.05 9.27 -2.53
C GLY A 129 13.91 8.28 -1.72
N ASN A 130 15.23 8.18 -1.90
CA ASN A 130 16.05 7.19 -1.18
C ASN A 130 16.29 7.51 0.30
N TYR A 131 16.00 8.73 0.75
CA TYR A 131 16.33 9.18 2.10
C TYR A 131 15.07 9.54 2.90
N PRO A 132 14.94 9.12 4.16
CA PRO A 132 13.87 9.54 5.08
C PRO A 132 13.46 11.01 4.99
N GLU A 133 14.45 11.90 5.04
CA GLU A 133 14.33 13.36 5.15
C GLU A 133 13.72 14.00 3.88
N THR A 134 13.58 13.23 2.82
CA THR A 134 13.08 13.69 1.52
C THR A 134 11.60 13.35 1.28
N CYS A 135 10.96 12.61 2.18
CA CYS A 135 9.58 12.20 1.97
C CYS A 135 8.66 13.41 1.80
N ASP A 136 8.86 14.44 2.61
CA ASP A 136 8.12 15.71 2.50
C ASP A 136 8.49 16.48 1.22
N LEU A 137 9.70 16.30 0.69
CA LEU A 137 10.06 16.86 -0.60
C LEU A 137 9.30 16.18 -1.74
N LEU A 138 9.08 14.86 -1.70
CA LEU A 138 8.25 14.17 -2.69
C LEU A 138 6.79 14.64 -2.64
N LEU A 139 6.23 14.83 -1.44
CA LEU A 139 4.91 15.44 -1.28
C LEU A 139 4.87 16.86 -1.86
N TRP A 140 5.84 17.70 -1.49
CA TRP A 140 5.94 19.06 -2.00
C TRP A 140 6.05 19.12 -3.54
N ILE A 141 6.75 18.15 -4.16
CA ILE A 141 6.80 18.00 -5.62
C ILE A 141 5.43 17.58 -6.16
N ALA A 142 4.70 16.67 -5.50
CA ALA A 142 3.38 16.23 -5.94
C ALA A 142 2.35 17.39 -5.93
N GLU A 143 2.41 18.26 -4.92
CA GLU A 143 1.55 19.44 -4.80
C GLU A 143 1.71 20.44 -5.97
N ARG A 144 2.90 20.51 -6.57
CA ARG A 144 3.25 21.54 -7.58
C ARG A 144 3.43 20.99 -8.99
N TYR A 145 3.93 19.77 -9.09
CA TYR A 145 4.45 19.18 -10.30
C TYR A 145 4.03 17.71 -10.43
N VAL A 146 2.75 17.38 -10.14
CA VAL A 146 2.22 16.01 -10.22
C VAL A 146 2.55 15.29 -11.54
N TRP A 147 2.62 16.04 -12.65
CA TRP A 147 3.01 15.54 -13.98
C TRP A 147 4.40 14.87 -14.01
N VAL A 148 5.29 15.18 -13.06
CA VAL A 148 6.60 14.52 -12.89
C VAL A 148 6.40 13.04 -12.59
N PHE A 149 5.45 12.68 -11.73
CA PHE A 149 5.15 11.30 -11.36
C PHE A 149 4.44 10.55 -12.49
N GLU A 150 3.60 11.26 -13.26
CA GLU A 150 2.93 10.71 -14.44
C GLU A 150 3.87 10.44 -15.61
N HIS A 151 5.06 11.04 -15.61
CA HIS A 151 6.00 10.90 -16.71
C HIS A 151 6.56 9.48 -16.83
N LYS A 152 6.82 9.03 -18.07
CA LYS A 152 7.33 7.69 -18.40
C LYS A 152 8.62 7.30 -17.69
N VAL A 153 9.41 8.28 -17.23
CA VAL A 153 10.62 8.05 -16.42
C VAL A 153 10.21 7.46 -15.07
N CYS A 154 9.31 8.13 -14.36
CA CYS A 154 8.82 7.74 -13.04
C CYS A 154 7.96 6.49 -13.10
N ARG A 155 7.02 6.38 -14.05
CA ARG A 155 6.23 5.14 -14.22
C ARG A 155 7.07 3.88 -14.44
N LYS A 156 8.24 4.01 -15.06
CA LYS A 156 9.18 2.89 -15.25
C LYS A 156 9.92 2.53 -13.96
N ASN A 157 10.17 3.51 -13.10
CA ASN A 157 10.86 3.34 -11.82
C ASN A 157 10.25 4.30 -10.78
N PRO A 158 9.14 3.90 -10.15
CA PRO A 158 8.34 4.81 -9.33
C PRO A 158 9.10 5.30 -8.09
N SER A 159 9.41 6.60 -8.03
CA SER A 159 10.17 7.19 -6.92
C SER A 159 9.39 7.16 -5.60
N HIS A 160 8.07 7.32 -5.65
CA HIS A 160 7.19 7.30 -4.47
C HIS A 160 7.21 5.95 -3.74
N LEU A 161 7.62 4.85 -4.39
CA LEU A 161 7.78 3.57 -3.71
C LEU A 161 8.95 3.58 -2.72
N ASN A 162 9.95 4.45 -2.90
CA ASN A 162 10.97 4.63 -1.87
C ASN A 162 10.40 5.37 -0.65
N MET A 163 9.55 6.39 -0.84
CA MET A 163 8.79 7.02 0.25
C MET A 163 7.98 6.00 1.03
N MET A 164 7.32 5.06 0.34
CA MET A 164 6.60 3.96 1.00
C MET A 164 7.49 3.04 1.83
N ARG A 165 8.75 2.86 1.44
CA ARG A 165 9.71 2.07 2.24
C ARG A 165 10.14 2.85 3.46
N CYS A 166 10.42 4.16 3.32
CA CYS A 166 10.65 5.04 4.47
C CYS A 166 9.45 5.00 5.44
N TYR A 167 8.22 5.03 4.93
CA TYR A 167 7.01 4.88 5.74
C TYR A 167 6.98 3.55 6.50
N ALA A 168 7.19 2.43 5.80
CA ALA A 168 7.20 1.10 6.42
C ALA A 168 8.35 0.91 7.43
N GLU A 169 9.41 1.71 7.31
CA GLU A 169 10.56 1.77 8.23
C GLU A 169 10.36 2.75 9.40
N GLY A 170 9.24 3.49 9.45
CA GLY A 170 8.96 4.47 10.50
C GLY A 170 9.64 5.83 10.29
N HIS A 171 10.11 6.09 9.08
CA HIS A 171 10.87 7.27 8.70
C HIS A 171 10.03 8.31 7.92
N CYS A 172 8.77 8.00 7.64
CA CYS A 172 7.82 8.92 6.99
C CYS A 172 6.49 8.89 7.74
N SER A 173 5.84 10.05 7.86
CA SER A 173 4.57 10.15 8.57
C SER A 173 3.40 9.56 7.76
N THR A 174 2.39 9.05 8.45
CA THR A 174 1.12 8.63 7.84
C THR A 174 0.47 9.77 7.05
N GLU A 175 0.50 10.99 7.58
CA GLU A 175 -0.09 12.18 6.94
C GLU A 175 0.60 12.51 5.61
N THR A 176 1.93 12.45 5.56
CA THR A 176 2.71 12.69 4.33
C THR A 176 2.32 11.69 3.25
N VAL A 177 2.25 10.40 3.59
CA VAL A 177 1.86 9.34 2.65
C VAL A 177 0.42 9.50 2.18
N TRP A 178 -0.50 9.78 3.10
CA TRP A 178 -1.92 9.99 2.80
C TRP A 178 -2.10 11.12 1.79
N LYS A 179 -1.59 12.32 2.10
CA LYS A 179 -1.68 13.50 1.22
C LYS A 179 -1.04 13.25 -0.13
N PHE A 180 0.08 12.51 -0.17
CA PHE A 180 0.74 12.20 -1.44
C PHE A 180 -0.17 11.40 -2.37
N TYR A 181 -0.85 10.36 -1.87
CA TYR A 181 -1.74 9.55 -2.70
C TYR A 181 -3.10 10.19 -2.96
N GLU A 182 -3.54 11.16 -2.15
CA GLU A 182 -4.68 12.02 -2.52
C GLU A 182 -4.36 12.85 -3.76
N LEU A 183 -3.12 13.35 -3.87
CA LEU A 183 -2.66 14.11 -5.04
C LEU A 183 -2.32 13.20 -6.23
N TYR A 184 -1.81 11.99 -5.98
CA TYR A 184 -1.38 11.04 -7.02
C TYR A 184 -1.94 9.62 -6.80
N PRO A 185 -3.27 9.42 -6.91
CA PRO A 185 -3.91 8.14 -6.61
C PRO A 185 -3.48 6.99 -7.54
N HIS A 186 -3.15 7.31 -8.80
CA HIS A 186 -2.61 6.34 -9.76
C HIS A 186 -1.32 5.68 -9.26
N GLY A 187 -0.56 6.32 -8.37
CA GLY A 187 0.62 5.75 -7.75
C GLY A 187 0.33 4.45 -6.97
N LEU A 188 -0.89 4.27 -6.46
CA LEU A 188 -1.29 3.02 -5.78
C LEU A 188 -1.23 1.78 -6.69
N GLN A 189 -1.33 2.00 -8.00
CA GLN A 189 -1.28 0.94 -9.02
C GLN A 189 0.15 0.67 -9.52
N GLU A 190 1.12 1.49 -9.11
CA GLU A 190 2.50 1.36 -9.57
C GLU A 190 3.25 0.30 -8.76
N LYS A 191 4.01 -0.56 -9.45
CA LYS A 191 4.72 -1.69 -8.86
C LYS A 191 6.23 -1.50 -8.95
N ASP A 192 6.93 -1.77 -7.86
CA ASP A 192 8.39 -1.88 -7.88
C ASP A 192 8.79 -3.16 -8.65
N ARG A 193 9.46 -2.95 -9.78
CA ARG A 193 9.97 -4.03 -10.63
C ARG A 193 11.45 -4.33 -10.36
N SER A 194 12.05 -3.70 -9.35
CA SER A 194 13.46 -3.91 -9.03
C SER A 194 13.71 -5.34 -8.56
N PRO A 195 14.48 -6.16 -9.31
CA PRO A 195 14.74 -7.55 -8.94
C PRO A 195 15.62 -7.66 -7.68
N CYS A 196 16.33 -6.59 -7.32
CA CYS A 196 17.29 -6.59 -6.22
C CYS A 196 16.64 -6.34 -4.84
N ARG A 197 15.34 -6.03 -4.80
CA ARG A 197 14.67 -5.71 -3.53
C ARG A 197 13.83 -6.91 -3.12
N ILE A 198 14.24 -7.54 -2.02
CA ILE A 198 13.55 -8.64 -1.33
C ILE A 198 12.09 -8.26 -0.99
N ARG A 199 11.76 -6.96 -1.02
CA ARG A 199 10.45 -6.38 -0.72
C ARG A 199 9.97 -5.44 -1.82
N GLY A 200 10.03 -5.88 -3.08
CA GLY A 200 9.34 -5.21 -4.18
C GLY A 200 7.82 -5.42 -4.09
N GLY A 201 7.03 -4.58 -4.75
CA GLY A 201 5.57 -4.69 -4.70
C GLY A 201 4.84 -3.38 -5.00
N TYR A 202 3.55 -3.38 -4.71
CA TYR A 202 2.67 -2.21 -4.72
C TYR A 202 2.75 -1.47 -3.38
N PRO A 203 2.34 -0.18 -3.29
CA PRO A 203 2.33 0.58 -2.04
C PRO A 203 1.70 -0.17 -0.87
N LEU A 204 0.54 -0.81 -1.06
CA LEU A 204 -0.14 -1.57 0.00
C LEU A 204 0.70 -2.76 0.52
N SER A 205 1.39 -3.47 -0.37
CA SER A 205 2.29 -4.56 0.05
C SER A 205 3.57 -4.04 0.70
N ILE A 206 4.07 -2.88 0.29
CA ILE A 206 5.27 -2.27 0.88
C ILE A 206 4.98 -1.78 2.30
N SER A 207 3.79 -1.21 2.56
CA SER A 207 3.41 -0.67 3.86
C SER A 207 3.45 -1.72 4.98
N ILE A 208 3.15 -2.97 4.66
CA ILE A 208 3.24 -4.11 5.60
C ILE A 208 4.58 -4.83 5.53
N ALA A 209 5.51 -4.48 4.64
CA ALA A 209 6.76 -5.21 4.49
C ALA A 209 7.82 -4.76 5.52
N GLY A 210 7.74 -3.53 6.02
CA GLY A 210 8.71 -2.94 6.94
C GLY A 210 8.62 -3.45 8.40
N PRO A 211 9.54 -3.02 9.28
CA PRO A 211 9.50 -3.34 10.70
C PRO A 211 8.33 -2.68 11.44
N GLU A 212 7.97 -1.46 11.04
CA GLU A 212 6.84 -0.72 11.60
C GLU A 212 5.54 -1.19 10.94
N LEU A 213 4.45 -1.07 11.68
CA LEU A 213 3.13 -1.38 11.15
C LEU A 213 2.54 -0.19 10.42
N PRO A 214 1.74 -0.42 9.37
CA PRO A 214 0.96 0.64 8.80
C PRO A 214 -0.10 1.11 9.80
N ASP A 215 -0.42 2.39 9.71
CA ASP A 215 -1.65 2.92 10.26
C ASP A 215 -2.83 2.17 9.63
N PRO A 216 -3.76 1.62 10.44
CA PRO A 216 -4.84 0.79 9.90
C PRO A 216 -5.76 1.57 8.99
N ASP A 217 -6.05 2.84 9.29
CA ASP A 217 -7.01 3.63 8.52
C ASP A 217 -6.42 4.02 7.16
N LEU A 218 -5.14 4.40 7.11
CA LEU A 218 -4.43 4.60 5.84
C LEU A 218 -4.35 3.30 5.02
N PHE A 219 -4.09 2.16 5.69
CA PHE A 219 -4.03 0.86 5.01
C PHE A 219 -5.36 0.51 4.36
N ILE A 220 -6.47 0.63 5.11
CA ILE A 220 -7.83 0.36 4.62
C ILE A 220 -8.15 1.29 3.47
N TRP A 221 -7.90 2.58 3.63
CA TRP A 221 -8.14 3.57 2.58
C TRP A 221 -7.39 3.23 1.29
N MET A 222 -6.10 2.87 1.36
CA MET A 222 -5.33 2.47 0.18
C MET A 222 -5.90 1.20 -0.49
N ALA A 223 -6.40 0.24 0.30
CA ALA A 223 -7.03 -0.97 -0.21
C ALA A 223 -8.36 -0.65 -0.92
N GLU A 224 -9.16 0.28 -0.38
CA GLU A 224 -10.41 0.73 -1.01
C GLU A 224 -10.16 1.50 -2.30
N GLN A 225 -9.10 2.32 -2.37
CA GLN A 225 -8.75 3.05 -3.59
C GLN A 225 -8.26 2.14 -4.72
N TYR A 226 -7.69 0.98 -4.41
CA TYR A 226 -7.27 0.00 -5.42
C TYR A 226 -7.50 -1.45 -4.97
N PRO A 227 -8.76 -1.92 -4.98
CA PRO A 227 -9.15 -3.20 -4.37
C PRO A 227 -8.40 -4.42 -4.92
N ASP A 228 -8.14 -4.46 -6.23
CA ASP A 228 -7.45 -5.60 -6.87
C ASP A 228 -6.07 -5.90 -6.26
N VAL A 229 -5.43 -4.90 -5.64
CA VAL A 229 -4.09 -5.04 -5.06
C VAL A 229 -4.04 -6.06 -3.92
N VAL A 230 -5.14 -6.29 -3.22
CA VAL A 230 -5.17 -7.23 -2.07
C VAL A 230 -5.01 -8.68 -2.51
N TYR A 231 -5.40 -8.99 -3.75
CA TYR A 231 -5.29 -10.32 -4.37
C TYR A 231 -3.92 -10.57 -5.00
N LEU A 232 -3.13 -9.51 -5.22
CA LEU A 232 -1.85 -9.64 -5.90
C LEU A 232 -0.83 -10.39 -5.04
N LYS A 233 -0.15 -11.33 -5.69
CA LYS A 233 0.89 -12.13 -5.03
C LYS A 233 2.16 -11.28 -4.85
N ILE A 234 2.64 -11.25 -3.61
CA ILE A 234 3.90 -10.63 -3.19
C ILE A 234 5.04 -11.66 -3.40
N ASP A 235 6.07 -11.65 -2.55
CA ASP A 235 7.16 -12.61 -2.62
C ASP A 235 6.64 -14.04 -2.38
N ARG A 236 7.22 -15.01 -3.09
CA ARG A 236 6.93 -16.44 -2.96
C ARG A 236 5.45 -16.86 -3.12
N GLY A 237 4.61 -16.02 -3.74
CA GLY A 237 3.21 -16.36 -3.98
C GLY A 237 2.26 -16.07 -2.81
N TYR A 238 2.70 -15.31 -1.80
CA TYR A 238 1.87 -14.90 -0.67
C TYR A 238 0.91 -13.77 -1.07
N THR A 239 -0.33 -13.79 -0.58
CA THR A 239 -1.21 -12.58 -0.64
C THR A 239 -0.92 -11.67 0.55
N ILE A 240 -1.49 -10.46 0.53
CA ILE A 240 -1.45 -9.54 1.67
C ILE A 240 -2.02 -10.18 2.95
N LEU A 241 -3.12 -10.93 2.83
CA LEU A 241 -3.72 -11.62 3.98
C LEU A 241 -2.77 -12.67 4.59
N HIS A 242 -2.00 -13.39 3.75
CA HIS A 242 -1.01 -14.33 4.28
C HIS A 242 0.08 -13.63 5.09
N GLU A 243 0.61 -12.50 4.61
CA GLU A 243 1.66 -11.75 5.29
C GLU A 243 1.17 -11.19 6.64
N ILE A 244 -0.06 -10.67 6.69
CA ILE A 244 -0.65 -10.15 7.93
C ILE A 244 -0.91 -11.30 8.91
N CYS A 245 -1.47 -12.43 8.46
CA CYS A 245 -1.64 -13.61 9.31
C CYS A 245 -0.29 -14.17 9.81
N LEU A 246 0.74 -14.18 8.96
CA LEU A 246 2.09 -14.58 9.35
C LEU A 246 2.61 -13.70 10.48
N ARG A 247 2.56 -12.38 10.32
CA ARG A 247 3.01 -11.41 11.32
C ARG A 247 2.18 -11.43 12.60
N LEU A 248 0.87 -11.67 12.51
CA LEU A 248 0.01 -11.83 13.68
C LEU A 248 0.37 -13.10 14.47
N GLY A 249 0.78 -14.17 13.78
CA GLY A 249 1.26 -15.42 14.37
C GLY A 249 2.69 -15.36 14.92
N GLU A 250 3.51 -14.41 14.48
CA GLU A 250 4.86 -14.24 15.01
C GLU A 250 4.81 -13.92 16.52
N ARG A 251 5.69 -14.57 17.27
CA ARG A 251 5.86 -14.35 18.72
C ARG A 251 6.93 -13.28 18.86
N GLU A 252 6.68 -12.26 19.66
CA GLU A 252 7.62 -11.14 19.86
C GLU A 252 8.87 -11.53 20.66
N GLU A 253 8.90 -12.75 21.19
CA GLU A 253 9.62 -13.02 22.42
C GLU A 253 11.15 -13.15 22.36
N LYS A 254 11.86 -13.12 21.22
CA LYS A 254 13.32 -13.44 21.28
C LYS A 254 14.31 -12.69 20.38
N ASN A 255 13.88 -11.83 19.46
CA ASN A 255 14.84 -11.25 18.49
C ASN A 255 15.17 -9.76 18.71
N PHE A 256 14.60 -9.10 19.72
CA PHE A 256 14.76 -7.65 19.93
C PHE A 256 15.54 -7.24 21.18
N GLU A 257 16.25 -8.17 21.85
CA GLU A 257 17.18 -7.80 22.93
C GLU A 257 18.31 -6.85 22.45
N PHE A 258 18.52 -6.74 21.14
CA PHE A 258 19.56 -5.89 20.54
C PHE A 258 19.12 -4.43 20.25
N MET A 259 17.85 -4.07 20.40
CA MET A 259 17.32 -2.75 20.03
C MET A 259 16.53 -2.11 21.20
N GLY A 260 17.24 -1.50 22.15
CA GLY A 260 16.75 -0.39 22.99
C GLY A 260 15.50 -0.63 23.88
N LYS A 261 15.66 -0.39 25.19
CA LYS A 261 14.76 -0.81 26.29
C LYS A 261 13.33 -0.25 26.39
N ASP A 262 12.78 0.53 25.46
CA ASP A 262 11.52 1.28 25.68
C ASP A 262 10.27 0.82 24.89
N ARG A 263 10.25 -0.39 24.30
CA ARG A 263 9.16 -0.83 23.40
C ARG A 263 8.05 -1.70 24.05
N THR A 264 7.92 -1.78 25.37
CA THR A 264 6.94 -2.72 26.00
C THR A 264 5.47 -2.38 25.74
N GLU A 265 5.11 -1.11 25.51
CA GLU A 265 3.73 -0.71 25.14
C GLU A 265 3.36 -1.01 23.67
N THR A 266 4.33 -1.36 22.81
CA THR A 266 4.10 -1.47 21.35
C THR A 266 3.54 -2.83 20.90
N SER A 267 3.68 -3.86 21.73
CA SER A 267 3.38 -5.26 21.39
C SER A 267 1.88 -5.53 21.19
N SER A 268 1.10 -5.21 22.23
CA SER A 268 -0.35 -5.42 22.23
C SER A 268 -1.00 -4.57 21.13
N GLN A 269 -0.57 -3.32 21.00
CA GLN A 269 -1.05 -2.41 19.95
C GLN A 269 -0.75 -2.97 18.56
N ARG A 270 0.44 -3.56 18.35
CA ARG A 270 0.80 -4.20 17.08
C ARG A 270 -0.12 -5.35 16.71
N ALA A 271 -0.38 -6.23 17.66
CA ALA A 271 -1.30 -7.34 17.44
C ALA A 271 -2.73 -6.83 17.12
N LEU A 272 -3.21 -5.82 17.84
CA LEU A 272 -4.53 -5.22 17.63
C LEU A 272 -4.66 -4.54 16.26
N THR A 273 -3.65 -3.78 15.81
CA THR A 273 -3.63 -3.17 14.48
C THR A 273 -3.69 -4.22 13.38
N LEU A 274 -2.84 -5.26 13.45
CA LEU A 274 -2.87 -6.37 12.49
C LEU A 274 -4.20 -7.11 12.50
N ALA A 275 -4.78 -7.35 13.67
CA ALA A 275 -6.09 -7.97 13.78
C ALA A 275 -7.20 -7.09 13.15
N LYS A 276 -7.20 -5.77 13.39
CA LYS A 276 -8.13 -4.83 12.75
C LYS A 276 -8.05 -4.93 11.22
N ILE A 277 -6.83 -4.91 10.65
CA ILE A 277 -6.63 -5.05 9.20
C ILE A 277 -7.10 -6.43 8.72
N CYS A 278 -6.73 -7.52 9.42
CA CYS A 278 -7.19 -8.88 9.10
C CYS A 278 -8.71 -8.99 9.03
N ARG A 279 -9.43 -8.47 10.05
CA ARG A 279 -10.90 -8.50 10.10
C ARG A 279 -11.48 -7.87 8.84
N ILE A 280 -11.01 -6.68 8.48
CA ILE A 280 -11.53 -5.94 7.33
C ILE A 280 -11.23 -6.68 6.03
N LEU A 281 -10.01 -7.21 5.85
CA LEU A 281 -9.69 -7.99 4.66
C LEU A 281 -10.53 -9.26 4.53
N ILE A 282 -10.80 -9.97 5.63
CA ILE A 282 -11.63 -11.19 5.61
C ILE A 282 -13.08 -10.84 5.28
N THR A 283 -13.63 -9.79 5.90
CA THR A 283 -15.02 -9.37 5.69
C THR A 283 -15.25 -8.79 4.29
N ALA A 284 -14.35 -7.92 3.82
CA ALA A 284 -14.49 -7.26 2.53
C ALA A 284 -14.04 -8.14 1.34
N HIS A 285 -13.10 -9.07 1.58
CA HIS A 285 -12.50 -9.91 0.55
C HIS A 285 -12.40 -11.38 0.99
N PRO A 286 -13.55 -12.06 1.23
CA PRO A 286 -13.57 -13.43 1.75
C PRO A 286 -12.84 -14.44 0.86
N ASP A 287 -12.76 -14.20 -0.46
CA ASP A 287 -12.00 -15.04 -1.38
C ASP A 287 -10.50 -15.13 -1.06
N LEU A 288 -9.92 -14.10 -0.41
CA LEU A 288 -8.52 -14.14 0.03
C LEU A 288 -8.24 -15.30 1.00
N THR A 289 -9.27 -15.78 1.72
CA THR A 289 -9.14 -16.90 2.67
C THR A 289 -8.91 -18.24 1.96
N ARG A 290 -9.29 -18.33 0.67
CA ARG A 290 -9.18 -19.52 -0.18
C ARG A 290 -7.88 -19.54 -0.99
N GLU A 291 -7.20 -18.41 -1.07
CA GLU A 291 -5.97 -18.26 -1.85
C GLU A 291 -4.85 -19.13 -1.30
N GLN A 292 -4.26 -19.96 -2.17
CA GLN A 292 -3.12 -20.81 -1.80
C GLN A 292 -1.80 -20.21 -2.28
N VAL A 293 -0.77 -20.35 -1.46
CA VAL A 293 0.62 -20.10 -1.87
C VAL A 293 1.05 -21.19 -2.84
N LYS A 294 1.49 -20.79 -4.03
CA LYS A 294 1.97 -21.71 -5.07
C LYS A 294 3.10 -22.60 -4.52
N ASP A 295 3.11 -23.87 -4.92
CA ASP A 295 4.09 -24.90 -4.55
C ASP A 295 4.06 -25.34 -3.07
N ARG A 296 3.37 -24.62 -2.19
CA ARG A 296 3.28 -24.95 -0.76
C ARG A 296 1.88 -25.29 -0.27
N GLY A 297 0.84 -24.87 -1.01
CA GLY A 297 -0.57 -25.13 -0.65
C GLY A 297 -1.02 -24.40 0.61
N TYR A 298 -0.26 -23.39 1.08
CA TYR A 298 -0.62 -22.69 2.31
C TYR A 298 -1.79 -21.74 2.06
N LEU A 299 -2.82 -21.86 2.89
CA LEU A 299 -3.86 -20.84 3.10
C LEU A 299 -3.45 -19.86 4.21
N PRO A 300 -4.10 -18.68 4.33
CA PRO A 300 -3.81 -17.73 5.42
C PRO A 300 -3.96 -18.33 6.82
N ILE A 301 -4.98 -19.16 7.05
CA ILE A 301 -5.22 -19.84 8.34
C ILE A 301 -4.03 -20.72 8.78
N HIS A 302 -3.28 -21.30 7.83
CA HIS A 302 -2.09 -22.09 8.16
C HIS A 302 -0.97 -21.25 8.78
N MET A 303 -0.95 -19.94 8.54
CA MET A 303 0.02 -19.04 9.16
C MET A 303 -0.23 -18.86 10.67
N LEU A 304 -1.47 -19.08 11.12
CA LEU A 304 -1.92 -18.90 12.49
C LEU A 304 -2.01 -20.21 13.30
N ALA A 305 -2.03 -21.36 12.62
CA ALA A 305 -2.29 -22.68 13.20
C ALA A 305 -1.48 -22.98 14.49
N HIS A 306 -0.16 -22.71 14.51
CA HIS A 306 0.70 -22.96 15.68
C HIS A 306 0.51 -21.98 16.85
N ARG A 307 -0.42 -21.03 16.72
CA ARG A 307 -0.57 -19.88 17.62
C ARG A 307 -2.00 -19.67 18.07
N CYS A 308 -2.85 -20.68 17.84
CA CYS A 308 -4.24 -20.71 18.29
C CYS A 308 -4.40 -20.81 19.82
N ASN A 309 -3.32 -20.63 20.59
CA ASN A 309 -3.36 -20.45 22.04
C ASN A 309 -3.47 -18.96 22.46
N ARG A 310 -3.41 -18.02 21.50
CA ARG A 310 -3.56 -16.58 21.74
C ARG A 310 -5.01 -16.15 21.43
N PRO A 311 -5.72 -15.45 22.33
CA PRO A 311 -7.11 -15.05 22.11
C PRO A 311 -7.35 -14.29 20.79
N LEU A 312 -6.47 -13.32 20.49
CA LEU A 312 -6.61 -12.54 19.26
C LEU A 312 -6.39 -13.38 17.98
N VAL A 313 -5.52 -14.39 18.05
CA VAL A 313 -5.32 -15.32 16.93
C VAL A 313 -6.53 -16.24 16.77
N GLN A 314 -7.09 -16.72 17.88
CA GLN A 314 -8.31 -17.54 17.88
C GLN A 314 -9.47 -16.79 17.21
N GLU A 315 -9.64 -15.51 17.52
CA GLU A 315 -10.66 -14.67 16.90
C GLU A 315 -10.51 -14.59 15.37
N ILE A 316 -9.30 -14.32 14.87
CA ILE A 316 -9.05 -14.29 13.42
C ILE A 316 -9.24 -15.69 12.79
N VAL A 317 -8.88 -16.76 13.49
CA VAL A 317 -9.11 -18.13 13.02
C VAL A 317 -10.61 -18.45 12.91
N VAL A 318 -11.44 -17.98 13.85
CA VAL A 318 -12.91 -18.10 13.76
C VAL A 318 -13.41 -17.43 12.49
N LEU A 319 -12.97 -16.19 12.20
CA LEU A 319 -13.38 -15.47 11.00
C LEU A 319 -12.96 -16.18 9.71
N LEU A 320 -11.72 -16.70 9.67
CA LEU A 320 -11.23 -17.48 8.53
C LEU A 320 -12.02 -18.78 8.32
N LEU A 321 -12.36 -19.49 9.40
CA LEU A 321 -13.16 -20.72 9.32
C LEU A 321 -14.59 -20.43 8.87
N ARG A 322 -15.22 -19.35 9.33
CA ARG A 322 -16.55 -18.93 8.86
C ARG A 322 -16.54 -18.60 7.36
N ALA A 323 -15.51 -17.90 6.89
CA ALA A 323 -15.39 -17.53 5.48
C ALA A 323 -15.10 -18.74 4.56
N TYR A 324 -14.40 -19.76 5.07
CA TYR A 324 -14.08 -20.98 4.32
C TYR A 324 -13.96 -22.21 5.22
N PRO A 325 -15.07 -22.85 5.62
CA PRO A 325 -15.06 -23.99 6.55
C PRO A 325 -14.25 -25.19 6.03
N ASP A 326 -14.39 -25.48 4.73
CA ASP A 326 -13.70 -26.62 4.06
C ASP A 326 -12.17 -26.53 4.10
N CYS A 327 -11.61 -25.36 4.46
CA CYS A 327 -10.15 -25.17 4.57
C CYS A 327 -9.47 -26.21 5.46
N VAL A 328 -10.18 -26.78 6.44
CA VAL A 328 -9.66 -27.80 7.37
C VAL A 328 -9.18 -29.07 6.65
N SER A 329 -9.73 -29.36 5.46
CA SER A 329 -9.34 -30.48 4.61
C SER A 329 -8.14 -30.19 3.70
N VAL A 330 -7.76 -28.92 3.55
CA VAL A 330 -6.69 -28.50 2.64
C VAL A 330 -5.33 -28.86 3.24
N LYS A 331 -4.53 -29.60 2.46
CA LYS A 331 -3.18 -30.00 2.87
C LYS A 331 -2.18 -28.87 2.61
N ALA A 332 -1.53 -28.40 3.67
CA ALA A 332 -0.33 -27.58 3.57
C ALA A 332 0.94 -28.45 3.45
N GLY A 333 2.02 -27.86 2.91
CA GLY A 333 3.35 -28.47 2.97
C GLY A 333 3.84 -28.74 4.40
N GLU A 334 4.84 -29.60 4.54
CA GLU A 334 5.30 -30.24 5.80
C GLU A 334 5.67 -29.29 6.94
N SER A 335 5.98 -28.02 6.64
CA SER A 335 6.36 -27.04 7.67
C SER A 335 5.17 -26.45 8.45
N ARG A 336 3.94 -26.84 8.14
CA ARG A 336 2.71 -26.38 8.82
C ARG A 336 1.88 -27.60 9.24
N PRO A 337 1.20 -27.56 10.39
CA PRO A 337 0.41 -28.68 10.84
C PRO A 337 -0.86 -28.77 9.99
N ALA A 338 -1.37 -29.98 9.80
CA ALA A 338 -2.71 -30.15 9.24
C ALA A 338 -3.73 -29.49 10.17
N LEU A 339 -4.61 -28.65 9.63
CA LEU A 339 -5.53 -27.84 10.44
C LEU A 339 -6.44 -28.70 11.35
N CYS A 340 -6.85 -29.87 10.89
CA CYS A 340 -7.65 -30.83 11.68
C CYS A 340 -6.93 -31.39 12.92
N THR A 341 -5.60 -31.24 13.00
CA THR A 341 -4.79 -31.67 14.16
C THR A 341 -4.58 -30.56 15.19
N VAL A 342 -4.98 -29.32 14.87
CA VAL A 342 -4.84 -28.17 15.78
C VAL A 342 -6.02 -28.20 16.76
N PRO A 343 -5.81 -28.37 18.08
CA PRO A 343 -6.91 -28.64 19.03
C PRO A 343 -8.02 -27.57 19.03
N PHE A 344 -7.64 -26.30 18.91
CA PHE A 344 -8.61 -25.21 18.83
C PHE A 344 -9.50 -25.33 17.59
N ILE A 345 -8.90 -25.59 16.41
CA ILE A 345 -9.63 -25.74 15.15
C ILE A 345 -10.48 -27.01 15.16
N GLN A 346 -9.95 -28.11 15.69
CA GLN A 346 -10.66 -29.39 15.81
C GLN A 346 -11.96 -29.25 16.61
N ASN A 347 -11.93 -28.52 17.72
CA ASN A 347 -13.11 -28.30 18.57
C ASN A 347 -14.07 -27.27 17.97
N LEU A 348 -13.54 -26.25 17.29
CA LEU A 348 -14.33 -25.15 16.73
C LEU A 348 -15.05 -25.52 15.43
N HIS A 349 -14.40 -26.30 14.55
CA HIS A 349 -14.90 -26.58 13.21
C HIS A 349 -16.33 -27.18 13.16
N PRO A 350 -16.69 -28.18 13.99
CA PRO A 350 -18.07 -28.68 14.01
C PRO A 350 -19.11 -27.63 14.41
N LEU A 351 -18.73 -26.69 15.30
CA LEU A 351 -19.61 -25.60 15.72
C LEU A 351 -19.86 -24.62 14.58
N ILE A 352 -18.82 -24.30 13.80
CA ILE A 352 -18.94 -23.45 12.61
C ILE A 352 -19.81 -24.11 11.55
N LEU A 353 -19.65 -25.41 11.29
CA LEU A 353 -20.50 -26.12 10.33
C LEU A 353 -21.99 -26.10 10.73
N ASN A 354 -22.28 -26.32 12.01
CA ASN A 354 -23.65 -26.25 12.54
C ASN A 354 -24.21 -24.82 12.47
N GLU A 355 -23.39 -23.78 12.74
CA GLU A 355 -23.78 -22.38 12.57
C GLU A 355 -24.12 -22.08 11.10
N THR A 356 -23.30 -22.52 10.15
CA THR A 356 -23.57 -22.30 8.71
C THR A 356 -24.81 -23.04 8.22
N GLU A 357 -25.08 -24.25 8.72
CA GLU A 357 -26.29 -25.00 8.39
C GLU A 357 -27.55 -24.26 8.87
N ILE A 358 -27.51 -23.72 10.10
CA ILE A 358 -28.60 -22.89 10.64
C ILE A 358 -28.80 -21.62 9.80
N ASP A 359 -27.72 -20.94 9.38
CA ASP A 359 -27.82 -19.74 8.54
C ASP A 359 -28.44 -20.06 7.17
N GLU A 360 -28.09 -21.20 6.57
CA GLU A 360 -28.71 -21.68 5.32
C GLU A 360 -30.21 -21.97 5.48
N GLU A 361 -30.60 -22.61 6.59
CA GLU A 361 -32.01 -22.84 6.91
C GLU A 361 -32.78 -21.53 7.09
N ILE A 362 -32.21 -20.56 7.80
CA ILE A 362 -32.82 -19.23 7.99
C ILE A 362 -33.03 -18.55 6.64
N LEU A 363 -32.02 -18.55 5.76
CA LEU A 363 -32.13 -17.95 4.42
C LEU A 363 -33.20 -18.64 3.57
N MET A 364 -33.29 -19.97 3.63
CA MET A 364 -34.34 -20.74 2.95
C MET A 364 -35.73 -20.38 3.46
N LEU A 365 -35.89 -20.25 4.78
CA LEU A 365 -37.16 -19.84 5.40
C LEU A 365 -37.55 -18.41 5.02
N SER A 366 -36.60 -17.47 4.99
CA SER A 366 -36.84 -16.10 4.51
C SER A 366 -37.28 -16.09 3.05
N LEU A 367 -36.65 -16.88 2.18
CA LEU A 367 -37.05 -16.98 0.78
C LEU A 367 -38.46 -17.57 0.63
N ILE A 368 -38.82 -18.60 1.40
CA ILE A 368 -40.17 -19.16 1.40
C ILE A 368 -41.18 -18.09 1.83
N ALA A 369 -40.87 -17.36 2.91
CA ALA A 369 -41.71 -16.29 3.43
C ALA A 369 -42.01 -15.21 2.36
N ASP A 370 -40.98 -14.77 1.63
CA ASP A 370 -41.12 -13.76 0.57
C ASP A 370 -41.98 -14.25 -0.61
N ASN A 371 -42.01 -15.56 -0.88
CA ASN A 371 -42.78 -16.16 -1.96
C ASN A 371 -44.25 -16.47 -1.59
N LEU A 372 -44.58 -16.56 -0.29
CA LEU A 372 -45.92 -16.89 0.18
C LEU A 372 -47.01 -15.91 -0.32
N PRO A 373 -46.83 -14.58 -0.31
CA PRO A 373 -47.83 -13.66 -0.87
C PRO A 373 -48.13 -13.90 -2.35
N GLY A 374 -47.10 -14.19 -3.15
CA GLY A 374 -47.27 -14.51 -4.57
C GLY A 374 -48.05 -15.82 -4.78
N ALA A 375 -47.73 -16.84 -4.00
CA ALA A 375 -48.46 -18.11 -4.01
C ALA A 375 -49.93 -17.95 -3.61
N ALA A 376 -50.22 -17.07 -2.63
CA ALA A 376 -51.58 -16.77 -2.19
C ALA A 376 -52.41 -16.07 -3.29
N VAL A 377 -51.82 -15.13 -4.03
CA VAL A 377 -52.49 -14.45 -5.16
C VAL A 377 -52.77 -15.42 -6.31
N LEU A 378 -51.83 -16.31 -6.65
CA LEU A 378 -52.04 -17.33 -7.69
C LEU A 378 -53.06 -18.40 -7.27
N SER A 379 -53.21 -18.64 -5.97
CA SER A 379 -54.18 -19.58 -5.40
C SER A 379 -55.56 -18.96 -5.21
N ALA A 380 -55.72 -17.65 -5.41
CA ALA A 380 -57.04 -17.03 -5.43
C ALA A 380 -57.80 -17.58 -6.66
N PRO A 381 -58.95 -18.22 -6.48
CA PRO A 381 -59.70 -18.77 -7.60
C PRO A 381 -59.96 -17.65 -8.59
N GLN A 382 -59.49 -17.79 -9.82
CA GLN A 382 -59.98 -17.00 -10.94
C GLN A 382 -61.49 -17.28 -11.00
N MET A 383 -62.28 -16.44 -10.33
CA MET A 383 -63.71 -16.31 -10.56
C MET A 383 -63.87 -15.75 -11.97
N MET A 384 -63.57 -16.55 -12.99
CA MET A 384 -64.25 -16.40 -14.26
C MET A 384 -65.71 -16.74 -13.97
N SER A 385 -66.53 -15.70 -13.91
CA SER A 385 -67.97 -15.76 -13.80
C SER A 385 -68.53 -16.72 -14.84
N ILE A 386 -68.78 -17.96 -14.43
CA ILE A 386 -69.74 -18.83 -15.08
C ILE A 386 -70.79 -19.09 -14.01
N GLU A 387 -72.00 -18.62 -14.31
CA GLU A 387 -73.17 -18.71 -13.46
C GLU A 387 -73.40 -20.15 -12.98
N ALA A 388 -73.62 -20.27 -11.66
CA ALA A 388 -74.34 -21.29 -10.88
C ALA A 388 -74.67 -22.66 -11.54
N PRO A 389 -74.52 -23.79 -10.83
CA PRO A 389 -75.44 -24.04 -9.71
C PRO A 389 -74.82 -24.69 -8.45
N THR A 390 -75.23 -24.14 -7.31
CA THR A 390 -75.52 -24.78 -6.02
C THR A 390 -74.94 -26.19 -5.80
N GLY A 391 -73.74 -26.24 -5.23
CA GLY A 391 -73.15 -27.43 -4.64
C GLY A 391 -72.06 -27.04 -3.66
N SER A 392 -72.34 -27.21 -2.36
CA SER A 392 -71.43 -26.95 -1.25
C SER A 392 -70.10 -27.68 -1.42
N ALA A 393 -69.03 -26.94 -1.71
CA ALA A 393 -67.67 -27.44 -1.65
C ALA A 393 -66.80 -26.38 -0.95
N VAL A 394 -66.69 -26.53 0.37
CA VAL A 394 -65.73 -25.81 1.20
C VAL A 394 -64.36 -26.42 0.93
N THR A 395 -63.70 -25.98 -0.14
CA THR A 395 -62.26 -26.17 -0.31
C THR A 395 -61.57 -24.94 0.25
N HIS A 396 -61.39 -24.92 1.57
CA HIS A 396 -60.43 -24.01 2.19
C HIS A 396 -59.05 -24.31 1.60
N SER A 397 -58.53 -23.36 0.83
CA SER A 397 -57.17 -23.39 0.32
C SER A 397 -56.22 -23.51 1.50
N LEU A 398 -55.62 -24.69 1.66
CA LEU A 398 -54.64 -25.01 2.71
C LEU A 398 -53.51 -23.96 2.75
N PHE A 399 -53.21 -23.36 1.60
CA PHE A 399 -52.24 -22.28 1.44
C PHE A 399 -52.69 -20.95 2.08
N GLY A 400 -53.99 -20.65 2.09
CA GLY A 400 -54.52 -19.45 2.76
C GLY A 400 -54.34 -19.51 4.28
N THR A 401 -54.61 -20.67 4.88
CA THR A 401 -54.45 -20.86 6.34
C THR A 401 -53.00 -20.87 6.77
N VAL A 402 -52.10 -21.47 5.97
CA VAL A 402 -50.65 -21.43 6.24
C VAL A 402 -50.10 -20.01 6.09
N ALA A 403 -50.55 -19.26 5.08
CA ALA A 403 -50.16 -17.85 4.89
C ALA A 403 -50.64 -16.96 6.05
N GLU A 404 -51.87 -17.11 6.54
CA GLU A 404 -52.39 -16.36 7.70
C GLU A 404 -51.60 -16.65 8.98
N ILE A 405 -51.27 -17.92 9.25
CA ILE A 405 -50.46 -18.29 10.42
C ILE A 405 -49.06 -17.69 10.31
N PHE A 406 -48.43 -17.77 9.14
CA PHE A 406 -47.09 -17.22 8.93
C PHE A 406 -47.06 -15.69 9.06
N CYS A 407 -48.04 -14.98 8.47
CA CYS A 407 -48.19 -13.53 8.61
C CYS A 407 -48.46 -13.11 10.07
N SER A 408 -49.17 -13.92 10.85
CA SER A 408 -49.39 -13.64 12.28
C SER A 408 -48.12 -13.74 13.13
N TRP A 409 -47.15 -14.57 12.72
CA TRP A 409 -45.87 -14.73 13.41
C TRP A 409 -44.84 -13.68 13.00
N ALA A 410 -44.84 -13.24 11.73
CA ALA A 410 -43.91 -12.24 11.22
C ALA A 410 -44.27 -10.78 11.59
N GLY A 411 -45.51 -10.53 12.03
CA GLY A 411 -46.03 -9.19 12.38
C GLY A 411 -45.97 -8.81 13.87
N SER A 412 -45.17 -9.51 14.69
CA SER A 412 -45.03 -9.28 16.15
C SER A 412 -43.74 -8.58 16.51
#